data_AF-A0A2P5TJ78-F1
#
_entry.id   AF-A0A2P5TJ78-F1
#
_cell.length_a   1.000
_cell.length_b   1.000
_cell.length_c   1.000
_cell.angle_alpha   90.00
_cell.angle_beta   90.00
_cell.angle_gamma   90.00
#
_symmetry.space_group_name_H-M   'P 1'
#
loop_
_entity.id
_entity.type
_entity.pdbx_description
1 polymer ?
#
loop_
_entity_poly.entity_id
_entity_poly.type
_entity_poly.pdbx_seq_one_letter_code
_entity_poly.pdbx_strand_id
1 'polypeptide(L)'
;MAELASFQGRPCLSLYQPTHRRHPDNQQDPIRFRHLVKAMETSLRQQHAADAVQALVEPFEAVAQDHDFWNHTLDGLAVLSAPGLFRVFLLQRPVTELAVVADSFHT
;
A
#
# COMPACT_ATOMS: atom_id res chain seq x y z
N MET A 1 -14.37 7.49 -4.88
CA MET A 1 -13.25 8.44 -5.04
C MET A 1 -13.40 9.68 -4.16
N ALA A 2 -14.59 10.31 -4.06
CA ALA A 2 -14.78 11.53 -3.24
C ALA A 2 -14.59 11.37 -1.71
N GLU A 3 -14.71 10.15 -1.19
CA GLU A 3 -14.70 9.87 0.26
C GLU A 3 -13.29 9.87 0.88
N LEU A 4 -12.25 9.61 0.07
CA LEU A 4 -10.84 9.64 0.51
C LEU A 4 -10.31 11.08 0.64
N ALA A 5 -10.82 12.02 -0.15
CA ALA A 5 -10.38 13.41 -0.14
C ALA A 5 -10.81 14.19 1.11
N SER A 6 -11.90 13.76 1.77
CA SER A 6 -12.40 14.37 3.01
C SER A 6 -11.81 13.75 4.29
N PHE A 7 -11.07 12.64 4.17
CA PHE A 7 -10.53 11.93 5.32
C PHE A 7 -9.43 12.75 6.02
N GLN A 8 -9.60 13.01 7.32
CA GLN A 8 -8.69 13.86 8.10
C GLN A 8 -7.67 13.06 8.92
N GLY A 9 -7.70 11.72 8.88
CA GLY A 9 -6.77 10.89 9.63
C GLY A 9 -5.36 10.99 9.04
N ARG A 10 -4.39 11.30 9.91
CA ARG A 10 -2.98 11.46 9.53
C ARG A 10 -2.10 10.51 10.35
N PRO A 11 -0.99 10.01 9.77
CA PRO A 11 -0.56 10.21 8.38
C PRO A 11 -1.37 9.36 7.39
N CYS A 12 -1.42 9.79 6.13
CA CYS A 12 -1.97 9.06 4.99
C CYS A 12 -0.83 8.36 4.23
N LEU A 13 -0.90 7.04 4.15
CA LEU A 13 0.01 6.19 3.39
C LEU A 13 -0.64 5.86 2.06
N SER A 14 0.08 6.07 0.96
CA SER A 14 -0.35 5.71 -0.38
C SER A 14 0.72 4.87 -1.06
N LEU A 15 0.39 3.61 -1.38
CA LEU A 15 1.25 2.69 -2.12
C LEU A 15 0.61 2.34 -3.45
N TYR A 16 1.32 2.59 -4.55
CA TYR A 16 0.97 2.18 -5.90
C TYR A 16 2.04 1.28 -6.45
N GLN A 17 1.63 0.19 -7.10
CA GLN A 17 2.55 -0.77 -7.69
C GLN A 17 1.93 -1.37 -8.96
N PRO A 18 2.66 -1.46 -10.08
CA PRO A 18 2.25 -2.30 -11.20
C PRO A 18 2.29 -3.78 -10.78
N THR A 19 1.27 -4.55 -11.15
CA THR A 19 1.20 -5.99 -10.87
C THR A 19 1.00 -6.77 -12.15
N HIS A 20 1.16 -8.09 -12.06
CA HIS A 20 1.13 -8.98 -13.22
C HIS A 20 0.11 -10.09 -12.99
N ARG A 21 -0.77 -10.29 -13.96
CA ARG A 21 -1.82 -11.33 -13.89
C ARG A 21 -1.31 -12.76 -14.03
N ARG A 22 -0.06 -12.93 -14.48
CA ARG A 22 0.47 -14.24 -14.93
C ARG A 22 1.83 -14.52 -14.33
N HIS A 23 2.05 -15.80 -14.07
CA HIS A 23 3.36 -16.36 -13.78
C HIS A 23 4.24 -16.32 -15.05
N PRO A 24 5.57 -16.12 -14.94
CA PRO A 24 6.37 -15.96 -13.71
C PRO A 24 6.46 -14.54 -13.17
N ASP A 25 5.97 -13.54 -13.91
CA ASP A 25 6.17 -12.13 -13.60
C ASP A 25 5.57 -11.74 -12.24
N ASN A 26 4.42 -12.33 -11.88
CA ASN A 26 3.72 -12.07 -10.63
C ASN A 26 4.44 -12.53 -9.36
N GLN A 27 5.47 -13.39 -9.47
CA GLN A 27 6.26 -13.84 -8.31
C GLN A 27 7.05 -12.70 -7.65
N GLN A 28 7.39 -11.66 -8.42
CA GLN A 28 8.15 -10.52 -7.89
C GLN A 28 7.26 -9.48 -7.23
N ASP A 29 5.97 -9.46 -7.54
CA ASP A 29 5.03 -8.46 -7.05
C ASP A 29 4.96 -8.40 -5.50
N PRO A 30 4.82 -9.52 -4.76
CA PRO A 30 4.85 -9.46 -3.29
C PRO A 30 6.22 -9.01 -2.74
N ILE A 31 7.31 -9.30 -3.45
CA ILE A 31 8.67 -8.90 -3.02
C ILE A 31 8.82 -7.38 -3.15
N ARG A 32 8.42 -6.82 -4.29
CA ARG A 32 8.43 -5.37 -4.53
C ARG A 32 7.54 -4.65 -3.52
N PHE A 33 6.36 -5.20 -3.27
CA PHE A 33 5.43 -4.63 -2.30
C PHE A 33 6.05 -4.53 -0.90
N ARG A 34 6.70 -5.60 -0.42
CA ARG A 34 7.43 -5.59 0.86
C ARG A 34 8.52 -4.53 0.91
N HIS A 35 9.24 -4.31 -0.20
CA HIS A 35 10.25 -3.25 -0.26
C HIS A 35 9.62 -1.85 -0.12
N LEU A 36 8.50 -1.59 -0.81
CA LEU A 36 7.78 -0.31 -0.73
C LEU A 36 7.21 -0.08 0.69
N VAL A 37 6.62 -1.11 1.30
CA VAL A 37 6.12 -1.04 2.69
C VAL A 37 7.24 -0.70 3.65
N LYS A 38 8.39 -1.35 3.54
CA LYS A 38 9.57 -1.07 4.38
C LYS A 38 10.10 0.35 4.21
N ALA A 39 10.05 0.89 2.99
CA ALA A 39 10.45 2.28 2.73
C ALA A 39 9.51 3.28 3.43
N MET A 40 8.18 3.07 3.34
CA MET A 40 7.21 3.92 4.05
C MET A 40 7.33 3.79 5.56
N GLU A 41 7.49 2.58 6.08
CA GLU A 41 7.69 2.33 7.50
C GLU A 41 8.93 3.07 8.02
N THR A 42 10.04 3.00 7.29
CA THR A 42 11.28 3.70 7.65
C THR A 42 11.06 5.21 7.72
N SER A 43 10.28 5.78 6.79
CA SER A 43 9.92 7.20 6.80
C SER A 43 9.00 7.56 7.98
N LEU A 44 8.01 6.72 8.29
CA LEU A 44 7.07 6.93 9.39
C LEU A 44 7.76 6.95 10.76
N ARG A 45 8.70 6.02 10.98
CA ARG A 45 9.44 5.91 12.25
C ARG A 45 10.26 7.16 12.60
N GLN A 46 10.53 8.04 11.63
CA GLN A 46 11.24 9.30 11.89
C GLN A 46 10.37 10.37 12.57
N GLN A 47 9.04 10.27 12.43
CA GLN A 47 8.10 11.33 12.83
C GLN A 47 6.98 10.85 13.76
N HIS A 48 6.81 9.53 13.91
CA HIS A 48 5.72 8.93 14.68
C HIS A 48 6.20 7.88 15.68
N ALA A 49 5.43 7.67 16.75
CA ALA A 49 5.69 6.66 17.76
C ALA A 49 5.56 5.24 17.18
N ALA A 50 6.36 4.30 17.69
CA ALA A 50 6.49 2.97 17.11
C ALA A 50 5.16 2.17 17.09
N ASP A 51 4.33 2.33 18.10
CA ASP A 51 2.98 1.74 18.19
C ASP A 51 2.04 2.26 17.10
N ALA A 52 2.05 3.57 16.86
CA ALA A 52 1.27 4.21 15.81
C ALA A 52 1.75 3.76 14.41
N VAL A 53 3.07 3.65 14.21
CA VAL A 53 3.63 3.13 12.96
C VAL A 53 3.22 1.69 12.73
N GLN A 54 3.35 0.83 13.75
CA GLN A 54 3.00 -0.58 13.66
C GLN A 54 1.54 -0.76 13.25
N ALA A 55 0.61 -0.03 13.90
CA ALA A 55 -0.81 -0.11 13.60
C ALA A 55 -1.16 0.30 12.14
N LEU A 56 -0.36 1.17 11.52
CA LEU A 56 -0.55 1.60 10.13
C LEU A 56 0.05 0.62 9.11
N VAL A 57 1.14 -0.07 9.48
CA VAL A 57 1.93 -0.94 8.61
C VAL A 57 1.45 -2.39 8.65
N GLU A 58 0.98 -2.88 9.81
CA GLU A 58 0.51 -4.26 10.00
C GLU A 58 -0.52 -4.72 8.94
N PRO A 59 -1.53 -3.90 8.53
CA PRO A 59 -2.43 -4.28 7.46
C PRO A 59 -1.74 -4.49 6.10
N PHE A 60 -0.66 -3.77 5.80
CA PHE A 60 0.13 -4.00 4.59
C PHE A 60 0.90 -5.32 4.69
N GLU A 61 1.47 -5.64 5.85
CA GLU A 61 2.19 -6.90 6.05
C GLU A 61 1.26 -8.11 5.87
N ALA A 62 -0.01 -8.00 6.29
CA ALA A 62 -1.03 -9.02 6.04
C ALA A 62 -1.27 -9.22 4.53
N VAL A 63 -1.43 -8.14 3.75
CA VAL A 63 -1.56 -8.22 2.28
C VAL A 63 -0.30 -8.82 1.65
N ALA A 64 0.89 -8.46 2.14
CA ALA A 64 2.16 -8.98 1.63
C ALA A 64 2.35 -10.49 1.82
N GLN A 65 1.62 -11.10 2.77
CA GLN A 65 1.66 -12.53 3.08
C GLN A 65 0.51 -13.32 2.44
N ASP A 66 -0.49 -12.64 1.89
CA ASP A 66 -1.66 -13.27 1.27
C ASP A 66 -1.34 -13.78 -0.15
N HIS A 67 -0.93 -15.04 -0.24
CA HIS A 67 -0.60 -15.66 -1.53
C HIS A 67 -1.79 -15.71 -2.49
N ASP A 68 -3.01 -15.93 -1.98
CA ASP A 68 -4.20 -16.01 -2.83
C ASP A 68 -4.52 -14.64 -3.43
N PHE A 69 -4.35 -13.56 -2.68
CA PHE A 69 -4.42 -12.20 -3.20
C PHE A 69 -3.42 -11.98 -4.35
N TRP A 70 -2.14 -12.31 -4.15
CA TRP A 70 -1.09 -12.10 -5.18
C TRP A 70 -1.32 -12.92 -6.45
N ASN A 71 -1.92 -14.11 -6.33
CA ASN A 71 -2.30 -14.94 -7.47
C ASN A 71 -3.46 -14.37 -8.30
N HIS A 72 -4.25 -13.43 -7.76
CA HIS A 72 -5.42 -12.85 -8.41
C HIS A 72 -5.31 -11.35 -8.66
N THR A 73 -4.10 -10.80 -8.63
CA THR A 73 -3.88 -9.38 -8.98
C THR A 73 -4.19 -9.09 -10.45
N LEU A 74 -4.42 -7.80 -10.73
CA LEU A 74 -4.69 -7.30 -12.09
C LEU A 74 -3.41 -6.67 -12.65
N ASP A 75 -3.51 -5.50 -13.29
CA ASP A 75 -2.34 -4.83 -13.91
C ASP A 75 -1.71 -3.78 -12.98
N GLY A 76 -2.42 -3.41 -11.92
CA GLY A 76 -1.94 -2.49 -10.91
C GLY A 76 -2.62 -2.68 -9.57
N LEU A 77 -1.99 -2.14 -8.54
CA LEU A 77 -2.40 -2.18 -7.15
C LEU A 77 -2.30 -0.78 -6.56
N ALA A 78 -3.34 -0.37 -5.82
CA ALA A 78 -3.28 0.77 -4.91
C ALA A 78 -3.68 0.33 -3.50
N VAL A 79 -2.86 0.63 -2.50
CA VAL A 79 -3.15 0.39 -1.09
C VAL A 79 -3.05 1.72 -0.34
N LEU A 80 -4.15 2.10 0.30
CA LEU A 80 -4.30 3.35 1.03
C LEU A 80 -4.55 3.04 2.50
N SER A 81 -3.79 3.67 3.39
CA SER A 81 -3.92 3.48 4.84
C SER A 81 -3.81 4.80 5.60
N ALA A 82 -4.61 4.95 6.65
CA ALA A 82 -4.53 6.02 7.62
C ALA A 82 -5.20 5.54 8.93
N PRO A 83 -5.08 6.26 10.07
CA PRO A 83 -5.69 5.79 11.30
C PRO A 83 -7.21 5.55 11.15
N GLY A 84 -7.65 4.30 11.30
CA GLY A 84 -9.05 3.90 11.13
C GLY A 84 -9.49 3.64 9.68
N LEU A 85 -8.58 3.69 8.70
CA LEU A 85 -8.87 3.42 7.30
C LEU A 85 -7.79 2.53 6.68
N PHE A 86 -8.22 1.45 6.04
CA PHE A 86 -7.38 0.63 5.17
C PHE A 86 -8.19 0.22 3.95
N ARG A 87 -7.66 0.45 2.75
CA ARG A 87 -8.32 0.16 1.48
C ARG A 87 -7.32 -0.40 0.48
N VAL A 88 -7.74 -1.44 -0.22
CA VAL A 88 -6.96 -2.11 -1.27
C VAL A 88 -7.77 -2.07 -2.56
N PHE A 89 -7.14 -1.68 -3.66
CA PHE A 89 -7.75 -1.59 -4.98
C PHE A 89 -6.91 -2.33 -6.00
N LEU A 90 -7.53 -3.31 -6.69
CA LEU A 90 -6.97 -3.92 -7.88
C LEU A 90 -7.39 -3.12 -9.12
N LEU A 91 -6.42 -2.76 -9.95
CA LEU A 91 -6.60 -1.86 -11.08
C LEU A 91 -6.40 -2.61 -12.39
N GLN A 92 -7.30 -2.38 -13.36
CA GLN A 92 -7.20 -2.95 -14.72
C GLN A 92 -6.23 -2.17 -15.63
N ARG A 93 -5.34 -1.37 -15.04
CA ARG A 93 -4.31 -0.62 -15.75
C ARG A 93 -3.06 -0.56 -14.90
N PRO A 94 -1.87 -0.59 -15.51
CA PRO A 94 -0.64 -0.37 -14.78
C PRO A 94 -0.61 1.02 -14.18
N VAL A 95 0.04 1.13 -13.02
CA VAL A 95 0.28 2.39 -12.31
C VAL A 95 1.77 2.60 -12.15
N THR A 96 2.18 3.86 -12.02
CA THR A 96 3.55 4.18 -11.64
C THR A 96 3.79 3.71 -10.21
N GLU A 97 4.94 3.06 -10.00
CA GLU A 97 5.37 2.65 -8.67
C GLU A 97 5.56 3.88 -7.78
N LEU A 98 4.92 3.88 -6.62
CA LEU A 98 4.94 5.01 -5.67
C LEU A 98 4.69 4.50 -4.25
N ALA A 99 5.42 5.04 -3.28
CA ALA A 99 5.19 4.77 -1.87
C ALA A 99 5.43 6.07 -1.09
N VAL A 100 4.35 6.67 -0.58
CA VAL A 100 4.36 8.02 -0.01
C VAL A 100 3.63 8.06 1.32
N VAL A 101 4.19 8.83 2.26
CA VAL A 101 3.59 9.21 3.53
C VAL A 101 3.31 10.72 3.45
N ALA A 102 2.05 11.13 3.63
CA ALA A 102 1.64 12.52 3.50
C ALA A 102 0.47 12.88 4.44
N ASP A 103 0.07 14.15 4.47
CA ASP A 103 -1.11 14.62 5.21
C ASP A 103 -2.45 14.30 4.50
N SER A 104 -2.40 13.83 3.26
CA SER A 104 -3.57 13.43 2.46
C SER A 104 -3.20 12.31 1.48
N PHE A 105 -4.18 11.54 1.00
CA PHE A 105 -3.95 10.50 0.01
C PHE A 105 -3.57 11.09 -1.35
N HIS A 106 -2.55 10.53 -2.00
CA HIS A 106 -2.34 10.72 -3.44
C HIS A 106 -3.32 9.82 -4.19
N THR A 107 -3.89 10.28 -5.31
CA THR A 107 -4.83 9.53 -6.16
C THR A 107 -4.63 9.82 -7.64
#